data_AF-A0A7X5FUY9-F1
#
_entry.id   AF-A0A7X5FUY9-F1
#
_cell.length_a   1.000
_cell.length_b   1.000
_cell.length_c   1.000
_cell.angle_alpha   90.00
_cell.angle_beta   90.00
_cell.angle_gamma   90.00
#
_symmetry.space_group_name_H-M   'P 1'
#
loop_
_entity.id
_entity.type
_entity.pdbx_description
1 polymer ?
#
loop_
_entity_poly.entity_id
_entity_poly.type
_entity_poly.pdbx_seq_one_letter_code
_entity_poly.pdbx_strand_id
1 'polypeptide(L)'
;MAKKNLQSIYSFPKAINSLGIIAIKDPKKRQFVSEGIAAIGLGAVVIGGENTDIANIITVEKVSQNDLVGFDFFVFDNEYEGVDVIQYMKAGITPIMPEQNVFSGMLQEFNPMKFEGNGFFWNSDNPYCIFQKVVAYTENIKFPEDRRVLLKNITTTF
;
A
#
# COMPACT_ATOMS: atom_id res chain seq x y z
N MET A 1 4.95 -6.94 -16.47
CA MET A 1 5.73 -8.19 -16.33
C MET A 1 6.03 -8.47 -14.86
N ALA A 2 6.55 -7.48 -14.11
CA ALA A 2 6.84 -7.57 -12.67
C ALA A 2 5.68 -8.12 -11.80
N LYS A 3 4.47 -7.56 -11.89
CA LYS A 3 3.30 -8.04 -11.10
C LYS A 3 2.96 -9.53 -11.33
N LYS A 4 3.05 -10.03 -12.57
CA LYS A 4 2.82 -11.46 -12.88
C LYS A 4 3.88 -12.34 -12.23
N ASN A 5 5.12 -11.85 -12.15
CA ASN A 5 6.19 -12.54 -11.44
C ASN A 5 5.92 -12.58 -9.94
N LEU A 6 5.49 -11.47 -9.32
CA LEU A 6 5.08 -11.46 -7.90
C LEU A 6 3.93 -12.42 -7.62
N GLN A 7 2.91 -12.42 -8.48
CA GLN A 7 1.79 -13.37 -8.35
C GLN A 7 2.26 -14.82 -8.38
N SER A 8 3.36 -15.11 -9.08
CA SER A 8 3.94 -16.45 -9.14
C SER A 8 4.81 -16.75 -7.92
N ILE A 9 5.67 -15.80 -7.51
CA ILE A 9 6.55 -15.90 -6.33
C ILE A 9 5.73 -16.11 -5.06
N TYR A 10 4.68 -15.30 -4.89
CA TYR A 10 3.81 -15.36 -3.74
C TYR A 10 2.56 -16.23 -3.99
N SER A 11 2.42 -16.90 -5.13
CA SER A 11 1.22 -17.74 -5.41
C SER A 11 -0.13 -17.01 -5.28
N PHE A 12 -0.18 -15.71 -5.56
CA PHE A 12 -1.44 -14.96 -5.62
C PHE A 12 -2.28 -15.39 -6.83
N PRO A 13 -3.63 -15.41 -6.71
CA PRO A 13 -4.52 -15.57 -7.85
C PRO A 13 -4.25 -14.54 -8.96
N LYS A 14 -4.23 -15.01 -10.21
CA LYS A 14 -4.01 -14.16 -11.40
C LYS A 14 -5.09 -13.08 -11.59
N ALA A 15 -6.26 -13.26 -10.99
CA ALA A 15 -7.38 -12.33 -11.06
C ALA A 15 -7.18 -11.07 -10.18
N ILE A 16 -6.20 -11.07 -9.28
CA ILE A 16 -5.92 -9.91 -8.42
C ILE A 16 -5.29 -8.80 -9.25
N ASN A 17 -5.99 -7.67 -9.33
CA ASN A 17 -5.60 -6.55 -10.17
C ASN A 17 -4.61 -5.60 -9.47
N SER A 18 -4.60 -5.56 -8.13
CA SER A 18 -3.67 -4.75 -7.37
C SER A 18 -3.11 -5.48 -6.15
N LEU A 19 -1.80 -5.27 -5.93
CA LEU A 19 -1.02 -5.88 -4.85
C LEU A 19 -0.47 -4.80 -3.93
N GLY A 20 -0.75 -4.94 -2.64
CA GLY A 20 -0.26 -4.05 -1.59
C GLY A 20 0.86 -4.66 -0.74
N ILE A 21 1.56 -3.81 0.00
CA ILE A 21 2.41 -4.20 1.13
C ILE A 21 1.75 -3.68 2.42
N ILE A 22 1.65 -4.49 3.46
CA ILE A 22 1.11 -4.09 4.77
C ILE A 22 2.23 -4.20 5.80
N ALA A 23 2.61 -3.06 6.37
CA ALA A 23 3.59 -2.94 7.44
C ALA A 23 2.97 -2.18 8.62
N ILE A 24 2.05 -2.85 9.31
CA ILE A 24 1.37 -2.34 10.51
C ILE A 24 1.85 -3.17 11.71
N LYS A 25 2.33 -2.51 12.77
CA LYS A 25 2.86 -3.18 13.96
C LYS A 25 1.75 -3.81 14.81
N ASP A 26 0.66 -3.07 15.05
CA ASP A 26 -0.47 -3.55 15.84
C ASP A 26 -1.14 -4.75 15.16
N PRO A 27 -1.17 -5.95 15.78
CA PRO A 27 -1.72 -7.15 15.16
C PRO A 27 -3.22 -7.06 14.84
N LYS A 28 -4.01 -6.36 15.66
CA LYS A 28 -5.46 -6.23 15.47
C LYS A 28 -5.76 -5.30 14.30
N LYS A 29 -5.07 -4.15 14.22
CA LYS A 29 -5.18 -3.23 13.08
C LYS A 29 -4.74 -3.93 11.79
N ARG A 30 -3.60 -4.63 11.85
CA ARG A 30 -3.05 -5.39 10.72
C ARG A 30 -4.04 -6.44 10.22
N GLN A 31 -4.60 -7.24 11.12
CA GLN A 31 -5.60 -8.25 10.76
C GLN A 31 -6.84 -7.60 10.10
N PHE A 32 -7.40 -6.56 10.71
CA PHE A 32 -8.57 -5.87 10.17
C PHE A 32 -8.33 -5.32 8.75
N VAL A 33 -7.18 -4.66 8.53
CA VAL A 33 -6.83 -4.09 7.23
C VAL A 33 -6.60 -5.19 6.19
N SER A 34 -5.96 -6.30 6.58
CA SER A 34 -5.76 -7.48 5.71
C SER A 34 -7.08 -8.11 5.29
N GLU A 35 -8.01 -8.32 6.22
CA GLU A 35 -9.36 -8.83 5.95
C GLU A 35 -10.12 -7.89 4.99
N GLY A 36 -10.04 -6.57 5.24
CA GLY A 36 -10.65 -5.56 4.39
C GLY A 36 -10.11 -5.60 2.95
N ILE A 37 -8.78 -5.64 2.78
CA ILE A 37 -8.10 -5.75 1.47
C ILE A 37 -8.57 -6.99 0.71
N ALA A 38 -8.58 -8.15 1.38
CA ALA A 38 -9.03 -9.41 0.78
C ALA A 38 -10.51 -9.33 0.36
N ALA A 39 -11.37 -8.75 1.19
CA ALA A 39 -12.81 -8.64 0.95
C ALA A 39 -13.15 -7.78 -0.28
N ILE A 40 -12.33 -6.77 -0.61
CA ILE A 40 -12.51 -5.94 -1.81
C ILE A 40 -11.78 -6.49 -3.05
N GLY A 41 -11.26 -7.72 -2.98
CA GLY A 41 -10.65 -8.41 -4.12
C GLY A 41 -9.21 -8.00 -4.43
N LEU A 42 -8.53 -7.35 -3.49
CA LEU A 42 -7.11 -7.05 -3.59
C LEU A 42 -6.28 -8.18 -2.97
N GLY A 43 -4.97 -8.14 -3.23
CA GLY A 43 -4.00 -8.99 -2.54
C GLY A 43 -2.96 -8.14 -1.82
N ALA A 44 -2.37 -8.68 -0.76
CA ALA A 44 -1.28 -8.01 -0.09
C ALA A 44 -0.27 -8.97 0.53
N VAL A 45 0.97 -8.49 0.59
CA VAL A 45 2.02 -9.10 1.41
C VAL A 45 2.10 -8.35 2.72
N VAL A 46 2.05 -9.06 3.83
CA VAL A 46 2.15 -8.54 5.19
C VAL A 46 3.58 -8.75 5.69
N ILE A 47 4.24 -7.67 6.10
CA ILE A 47 5.58 -7.72 6.69
C ILE A 47 5.45 -8.04 8.18
N GLY A 48 5.95 -9.23 8.53
CA GLY A 48 5.96 -9.85 9.84
C GLY A 48 4.61 -10.07 10.51
N GLY A 49 4.69 -10.64 11.72
CA GLY A 49 3.55 -11.25 12.40
C GLY A 49 3.45 -12.75 12.15
N GLU A 50 2.39 -13.35 12.68
CA GLU A 50 2.07 -14.76 12.47
C GLU A 50 1.35 -14.95 11.14
N ASN A 51 1.52 -16.13 10.54
CA ASN A 51 0.80 -16.49 9.32
C ASN A 51 -0.71 -16.39 9.56
N THR A 52 -1.37 -15.55 8.77
CA THR A 52 -2.83 -15.40 8.78
C THR A 52 -3.46 -16.29 7.71
N ASP A 53 -4.51 -17.04 8.07
CA ASP A 53 -5.35 -17.77 7.11
C ASP A 53 -6.40 -16.85 6.48
N ILE A 54 -5.94 -15.81 5.76
CA ILE A 54 -6.79 -14.87 5.04
C ILE A 54 -6.49 -15.03 3.55
N ALA A 55 -7.53 -15.24 2.75
CA ALA A 55 -7.39 -15.37 1.30
C ALA A 55 -6.67 -14.13 0.72
N ASN A 56 -5.75 -14.36 -0.21
CA ASN A 56 -5.01 -13.29 -0.90
C ASN A 56 -4.11 -12.44 0.02
N ILE A 57 -3.79 -12.93 1.21
CA ILE A 57 -2.87 -12.28 2.15
C ILE A 57 -1.75 -13.24 2.49
N ILE A 58 -0.51 -12.76 2.40
CA ILE A 58 0.68 -13.60 2.60
C ILE A 58 1.62 -12.91 3.55
N THR A 59 2.01 -13.60 4.61
CA THR A 59 2.96 -13.07 5.59
C THR A 59 4.38 -13.41 5.17
N VAL A 60 5.27 -12.42 5.22
CA VAL A 60 6.70 -12.57 4.90
C VAL A 60 7.52 -11.84 5.95
N GLU A 61 8.77 -12.24 6.15
CA GLU A 61 9.67 -11.50 7.04
C GLU A 61 10.11 -10.16 6.43
N LYS A 62 10.32 -10.13 5.11
CA LYS A 62 10.74 -8.94 4.35
C LYS A 62 10.36 -9.06 2.87
N VAL A 63 10.25 -7.92 2.21
CA VAL A 63 10.09 -7.82 0.74
C VAL A 63 11.45 -7.49 0.12
N SER A 64 11.84 -8.21 -0.95
CA SER A 64 13.10 -7.92 -1.63
C SER A 64 12.99 -6.65 -2.48
N GLN A 65 14.09 -5.92 -2.65
CA GLN A 65 14.10 -4.70 -3.47
C GLN A 65 13.72 -4.96 -4.94
N ASN A 66 14.10 -6.13 -5.47
CA ASN A 66 13.78 -6.52 -6.85
C ASN A 66 12.27 -6.75 -7.05
N ASP A 67 11.54 -7.06 -5.99
CA ASP A 67 10.11 -7.35 -6.02
C ASP A 67 9.25 -6.08 -5.94
N LEU A 68 9.81 -4.96 -5.50
CA LEU A 68 9.08 -3.70 -5.27
C LEU A 68 8.31 -3.22 -6.50
N VAL A 69 8.89 -3.36 -7.69
CA VAL A 69 8.31 -2.87 -8.97
C VAL A 69 6.96 -3.52 -9.31
N GLY A 70 6.58 -4.62 -8.65
CA GLY A 70 5.30 -5.29 -8.87
C GLY A 70 4.16 -4.87 -7.93
N PHE A 71 4.45 -4.14 -6.85
CA PHE A 71 3.45 -3.64 -5.90
C PHE A 71 2.90 -2.28 -6.33
N ASP A 72 1.66 -1.97 -5.96
CA ASP A 72 0.99 -0.74 -6.36
C ASP A 72 0.82 0.27 -5.20
N PHE A 73 0.66 -0.21 -3.97
CA PHE A 73 0.52 0.61 -2.78
C PHE A 73 1.17 -0.06 -1.56
N PHE A 74 1.39 0.71 -0.50
CA PHE A 74 1.75 0.17 0.80
C PHE A 74 0.95 0.85 1.92
N VAL A 75 0.67 0.11 2.98
CA VAL A 75 0.03 0.60 4.21
C VAL A 75 1.06 0.53 5.33
N PHE A 76 1.48 1.66 5.88
CA PHE A 76 2.53 1.73 6.90
C PHE A 76 2.14 2.64 8.04
N ASP A 77 2.27 2.18 9.29
CA ASP A 77 1.85 2.91 10.50
C ASP A 77 2.96 3.72 11.17
N ASN A 78 4.12 3.86 10.54
CA ASN A 78 5.34 4.49 11.09
C ASN A 78 6.03 3.70 12.21
N GLU A 79 5.55 2.52 12.59
CA GLU A 79 6.09 1.80 13.76
C GLU A 79 6.85 0.53 13.40
N TYR A 80 6.73 0.04 12.17
CA TYR A 80 7.37 -1.21 11.77
C TYR A 80 8.85 -1.00 11.40
N GLU A 81 9.76 -1.47 12.26
CA GLU A 81 11.21 -1.36 12.07
C GLU A 81 11.70 -2.19 10.87
N GLY A 82 12.73 -1.68 10.16
CA GLY A 82 13.35 -2.38 9.03
C GLY A 82 12.63 -2.23 7.69
N VAL A 83 11.54 -1.47 7.64
CA VAL A 83 10.83 -1.13 6.39
C VAL A 83 11.35 0.19 5.84
N ASP A 84 12.04 0.12 4.69
CA ASP A 84 12.51 1.30 3.96
C ASP A 84 11.42 1.79 2.98
N VAL A 85 10.47 2.57 3.51
CA VAL A 85 9.38 3.13 2.72
C VAL A 85 9.86 4.14 1.67
N ILE A 86 11.06 4.71 1.80
CA ILE A 86 11.62 5.61 0.77
C ILE A 86 11.90 4.81 -0.51
N GLN A 87 12.45 3.60 -0.39
CA GLN A 87 12.63 2.72 -1.55
C GLN A 87 11.30 2.34 -2.20
N TYR A 88 10.24 2.20 -1.40
CA TYR A 88 8.91 1.88 -1.92
C TYR A 88 8.37 3.03 -2.76
N MET A 89 8.47 4.26 -2.26
CA MET A 89 8.06 5.46 -2.98
C MET A 89 8.92 5.69 -4.23
N LYS A 90 10.24 5.46 -4.18
CA LYS A 90 11.12 5.49 -5.37
C LYS A 90 10.75 4.47 -6.44
N ALA A 91 10.22 3.32 -6.03
CA ALA A 91 9.68 2.31 -6.94
C ALA A 91 8.29 2.69 -7.50
N GLY A 92 7.73 3.85 -7.12
CA GLY A 92 6.41 4.30 -7.55
C GLY A 92 5.26 3.63 -6.81
N ILE A 93 5.52 3.03 -5.64
CA ILE A 93 4.47 2.41 -4.81
C ILE A 93 3.77 3.50 -4.02
N THR A 94 2.44 3.55 -4.11
CA THR A 94 1.65 4.62 -3.49
C THR A 94 1.64 4.50 -1.96
N PRO A 95 2.03 5.56 -1.22
CA PRO A 95 1.97 5.57 0.23
C PRO A 95 0.53 5.72 0.73
N ILE A 96 0.14 4.82 1.64
CA ILE A 96 -1.03 4.94 2.49
C ILE A 96 -0.53 4.90 3.95
N MET A 97 -0.58 6.02 4.66
CA MET A 97 0.09 6.15 5.97
C MET A 97 -0.61 7.18 6.90
N PRO A 98 -0.25 7.33 8.19
CA PRO A 98 -0.83 8.37 9.02
C PRO A 98 -0.51 9.77 8.46
N GLU A 99 -1.41 10.73 8.64
CA GLU A 99 -1.16 12.14 8.30
C GLU A 99 0.05 12.69 9.07
N GLN A 100 0.17 12.30 10.34
CA GLN A 100 1.36 12.54 11.15
C GLN A 100 2.42 11.48 10.84
N ASN A 101 3.19 11.71 9.78
CA ASN A 101 4.34 10.89 9.40
C ASN A 101 5.60 11.73 9.23
N VAL A 102 6.76 11.07 9.17
CA VAL A 102 8.07 11.72 9.06
C VAL A 102 8.29 12.43 7.71
N PHE A 103 7.43 12.19 6.72
CA PHE A 103 7.47 12.78 5.38
C PHE A 103 6.39 13.85 5.18
N SER A 104 5.74 14.37 6.23
CA SER A 104 4.66 15.36 6.12
C SER A 104 5.04 16.66 5.39
N GLY A 105 6.34 16.96 5.26
CA GLY A 105 6.83 18.07 4.43
C GLY A 105 6.95 17.77 2.93
N MET A 106 6.92 16.49 2.53
CA MET A 106 7.07 16.02 1.15
C MET A 106 5.78 15.36 0.62
N LEU A 107 5.01 14.77 1.51
CA LEU A 107 3.81 14.02 1.21
C LEU A 107 2.55 14.83 1.49
N GLN A 108 1.58 14.78 0.57
CA GLN A 108 0.31 15.49 0.66
C GLN A 108 -0.83 14.63 0.12
N GLU A 109 -2.00 14.74 0.74
CA GLU A 109 -3.21 14.01 0.35
C GLU A 109 -3.52 14.22 -1.13
N PHE A 110 -3.70 13.13 -1.87
CA PHE A 110 -4.00 13.18 -3.28
C PHE A 110 -5.37 13.81 -3.52
N ASN A 111 -5.38 14.85 -4.35
CA ASN A 111 -6.57 15.55 -4.78
C ASN A 111 -6.70 15.44 -6.31
N PRO A 112 -7.55 14.53 -6.83
CA PRO A 112 -7.67 14.30 -8.27
C PRO A 112 -8.18 15.54 -9.02
N MET A 113 -9.01 16.37 -8.38
CA MET A 113 -9.56 17.59 -9.00
C MET A 113 -8.50 18.69 -9.20
N LYS A 114 -7.42 18.65 -8.42
CA LYS A 114 -6.31 19.59 -8.51
C LYS A 114 -5.05 19.00 -9.16
N PHE A 115 -5.03 17.68 -9.38
CA PHE A 115 -3.85 16.94 -9.85
C PHE A 115 -2.65 17.07 -8.89
N GLU A 116 -2.92 17.29 -7.61
CA GLU A 116 -1.94 17.53 -6.55
C GLU A 116 -1.92 16.38 -5.55
N GLY A 117 -0.86 16.31 -4.75
CA GLY A 117 -0.66 15.26 -3.76
C GLY A 117 -0.09 13.96 -4.34
N ASN A 118 0.34 13.08 -3.45
CA ASN A 118 1.19 11.92 -3.76
C ASN A 118 0.98 10.75 -2.79
N GLY A 119 -0.13 10.74 -2.04
CA GLY A 119 -0.47 9.65 -1.13
C GLY A 119 -1.85 9.77 -0.52
N PHE A 120 -2.19 8.81 0.35
CA PHE A 120 -3.46 8.77 1.06
C PHE A 120 -3.19 8.69 2.56
N PHE A 121 -3.70 9.65 3.33
CA PHE A 121 -3.34 9.81 4.73
C PHE A 121 -4.53 9.68 5.68
N TRP A 122 -4.40 8.86 6.73
CA TRP A 122 -5.43 8.76 7.77
C TRP A 122 -5.14 9.68 8.96
N ASN A 123 -6.19 10.29 9.49
CA ASN A 123 -6.12 11.25 10.60
C ASN A 123 -6.43 10.60 11.97
N SER A 124 -6.85 9.34 11.98
CA SER A 124 -7.19 8.60 13.19
C SER A 124 -6.62 7.21 13.09
N ASP A 125 -6.11 6.73 14.22
CA ASP A 125 -5.48 5.42 14.37
C ASP A 125 -6.49 4.25 14.43
N ASN A 126 -7.76 4.56 14.15
CA ASN A 126 -8.85 3.62 14.03
C ASN A 126 -8.69 2.77 12.74
N PRO A 127 -8.74 1.43 12.81
CA PRO A 127 -8.62 0.55 11.64
C PRO A 127 -9.56 0.90 10.48
N TYR A 128 -10.77 1.40 10.77
CA TYR A 128 -11.73 1.81 9.76
C TYR A 128 -11.22 3.01 8.93
N CYS A 129 -10.50 3.95 9.55
CA CYS A 129 -9.92 5.10 8.86
C CYS A 129 -8.74 4.70 7.96
N ILE A 130 -7.95 3.72 8.39
CA ILE A 130 -6.88 3.14 7.56
C ILE A 130 -7.49 2.46 6.33
N PHE A 131 -8.49 1.61 6.55
CA PHE A 131 -9.15 0.90 5.46
C PHE A 131 -9.90 1.84 4.51
N GLN A 132 -10.53 2.91 5.02
CA GLN A 132 -11.12 3.96 4.19
C GLN A 132 -10.10 4.52 3.18
N LYS A 133 -8.84 4.71 3.58
CA LYS A 133 -7.79 5.23 2.69
C LYS A 133 -7.33 4.21 1.65
N VAL A 134 -7.35 2.92 1.98
CA VAL A 134 -7.21 1.85 0.99
C VAL A 134 -8.34 1.91 -0.05
N VAL A 135 -9.58 2.06 0.39
CA VAL A 135 -10.73 2.19 -0.52
C VAL A 135 -10.60 3.46 -1.38
N ALA A 136 -10.25 4.60 -0.78
CA ALA A 136 -10.05 5.85 -1.51
C ALA A 136 -8.98 5.69 -2.61
N TYR A 137 -7.86 5.05 -2.30
CA TYR A 137 -6.85 4.68 -3.30
C TYR A 137 -7.48 3.88 -4.45
N THR A 138 -8.22 2.80 -4.13
CA THR A 138 -8.81 1.93 -5.16
C THR A 138 -9.80 2.66 -6.06
N GLU A 139 -10.58 3.60 -5.53
CA GLU A 139 -11.52 4.38 -6.32
C GLU A 139 -10.80 5.34 -7.28
N ASN A 140 -9.70 5.96 -6.84
CA ASN A 140 -8.94 6.88 -7.67
C ASN A 140 -8.19 6.16 -8.80
N ILE A 141 -7.57 5.00 -8.53
CA ILE A 141 -6.78 4.30 -9.56
C ILE A 141 -7.63 3.68 -10.69
N LYS A 142 -8.97 3.61 -10.53
CA LYS A 142 -9.88 3.21 -11.61
C LYS A 142 -9.85 4.21 -12.77
N PHE A 143 -9.54 5.48 -12.49
CA PHE A 143 -9.39 6.52 -13.50
C PHE A 143 -7.94 6.56 -13.99
N PRO A 144 -7.67 6.27 -15.28
CA PRO A 144 -6.29 6.16 -15.78
C PRO A 144 -5.47 7.44 -15.61
N GLU A 145 -6.12 8.59 -15.71
CA GLU A 145 -5.46 9.90 -15.60
C GLU A 145 -5.07 10.21 -14.15
N ASP A 146 -5.97 9.97 -13.19
CA ASP A 146 -5.68 10.12 -11.76
C ASP A 146 -4.52 9.24 -11.34
N ARG A 147 -4.53 7.97 -11.78
CA ARG A 147 -3.42 7.04 -11.56
C ARG A 147 -2.11 7.56 -12.13
N ARG A 148 -2.13 8.09 -13.36
CA ARG A 148 -0.94 8.62 -14.04
C ARG A 148 -0.36 9.81 -13.29
N VAL A 149 -1.21 10.73 -12.85
CA VAL A 149 -0.81 11.93 -12.10
C VAL A 149 -0.27 11.54 -10.73
N LEU A 150 -0.96 10.68 -9.99
CA LEU A 150 -0.52 10.19 -8.69
C LEU A 150 0.91 9.58 -8.77
N LEU A 151 1.13 8.66 -9.71
CA LEU A 151 2.44 8.02 -9.89
C LEU A 151 3.53 9.00 -10.33
N LYS A 152 3.18 9.99 -11.17
CA LYS A 152 4.11 11.06 -11.54
C LYS A 152 4.50 11.90 -10.34
N ASN A 153 3.53 12.28 -9.50
CA ASN A 153 3.78 13.11 -8.32
C ASN A 153 4.67 12.38 -7.31
N ILE A 154 4.45 11.07 -7.10
CA ILE A 154 5.32 10.24 -6.24
C ILE A 154 6.76 10.22 -6.77
N THR A 155 6.97 9.83 -8.03
CA THR A 155 8.31 9.67 -8.61
C THR A 155 9.04 10.98 -8.91
N THR A 156 8.32 12.12 -8.93
CA THR A 156 8.95 13.45 -8.97
C THR A 156 9.43 13.89 -7.59
N THR A 157 8.80 13.38 -6.52
CA THR A 157 9.12 13.73 -5.13
C THR A 157 10.32 12.95 -4.60
N PHE A 158 10.54 11.70 -5.04
CA PHE A 158 11.55 10.76 -4.53
C PHE A 158 12.43 10.15 -5.62
#